data_AF-A0A7K4B5E8-F1
#
_entry.id   AF-A0A7K4B5E8-F1
#
_cell.length_a   1.000
_cell.length_b   1.000
_cell.length_c   1.000
_cell.angle_alpha   90.00
_cell.angle_beta   90.00
_cell.angle_gamma   90.00
#
_symmetry.space_group_name_H-M   'P 1'
#
loop_
_entity.id
_entity.type
_entity.pdbx_description
1 polymer ?
#
loop_
_entity_poly.entity_id
_entity_poly.type
_entity_poly.pdbx_seq_one_letter_code
_entity_poly.pdbx_strand_id
1 'polypeptide(L)' 'MELYLRVDSAYPGDQGGGKARLDPETMNQMRLSPGDIIRISGRSETVAKVWRAQLSDWNQQKIRIDNFTRM' A
#
# COMPACT_ATOMS: atom_id res chain seq x y z
N MET A 1 1.87 15.39 4.03
CA MET A 1 3.14 14.65 3.92
C MET A 1 2.92 13.57 2.89
N GLU A 2 3.87 13.41 1.97
CA GLU A 2 3.73 12.52 0.82
C GLU A 2 4.98 11.64 0.77
N LEU A 3 4.81 10.37 0.44
CA LEU A 3 5.90 9.39 0.34
C LEU A 3 5.79 8.67 -1.00
N TYR A 4 6.92 8.57 -1.69
CA TYR A 4 7.01 7.90 -2.98
C TYR A 4 7.46 6.46 -2.76
N LEU A 5 6.66 5.50 -3.20
CA LEU A 5 6.90 4.07 -3.02
C LEU A 5 6.83 3.36 -4.37
N ARG A 6 7.65 2.30 -4.53
CA ARG A 6 7.57 1.43 -5.70
C ARG A 6 6.32 0.56 -5.62
N VAL A 7 5.55 0.52 -6.70
CA VAL A 7 4.32 -0.28 -6.76
C VAL A 7 4.63 -1.73 -7.16
N ASP A 8 4.26 -2.69 -6.31
CA ASP A 8 4.43 -4.13 -6.51
C ASP A 8 3.08 -4.86 -6.46
N SER A 9 2.97 -6.04 -7.08
CA SER A 9 1.69 -6.73 -7.24
C SER A 9 1.11 -7.15 -5.89
N ALA A 10 -0.22 -7.04 -5.74
CA ALA A 10 -0.91 -7.56 -4.56
C ALA A 10 -0.62 -9.05 -4.31
N TYR A 11 -0.70 -9.47 -3.05
CA TYR A 11 -0.69 -10.89 -2.70
C TYR A 11 -1.89 -11.59 -3.36
N PRO A 12 -1.80 -12.90 -3.69
CA PRO A 12 -2.88 -13.62 -4.37
C PRO A 12 -4.25 -13.49 -3.71
N GLY A 13 -4.33 -13.50 -2.38
CA GLY A 13 -5.57 -13.37 -1.61
C GLY A 13 -6.06 -11.93 -1.35
N ASP A 14 -5.34 -10.92 -1.84
CA ASP A 14 -5.70 -9.50 -1.65
C ASP A 14 -6.30 -8.86 -2.91
N GLN A 15 -6.36 -9.61 -4.02
CA GLN A 15 -6.93 -9.14 -5.30
C GLN A 15 -8.39 -8.68 -5.14
N GLY A 16 -8.72 -7.52 -5.69
CA GLY A 16 -10.06 -6.92 -5.62
C GLY A 16 -10.48 -6.42 -4.23
N GLY A 17 -9.61 -6.50 -3.22
CA GLY A 17 -9.93 -6.11 -1.85
C GLY A 17 -9.65 -4.64 -1.50
N GLY A 18 -9.10 -3.85 -2.44
CA GLY A 18 -8.72 -2.46 -2.20
C GLY A 18 -7.70 -2.31 -1.07
N LYS A 19 -6.75 -3.24 -0.98
CA LYS A 19 -5.75 -3.29 0.11
C LYS A 19 -4.41 -2.73 -0.35
N ALA A 20 -3.87 -1.81 0.44
CA ALA A 20 -2.51 -1.31 0.33
C ALA A 20 -1.65 -1.94 1.43
N ARG A 21 -0.67 -2.77 1.05
CA ARG A 21 0.27 -3.36 2.01
C ARG A 21 1.50 -2.48 2.14
N LEU A 22 1.76 -2.04 3.37
CA LEU A 22 2.91 -1.21 3.74
C LEU A 22 3.70 -1.88 4.87
N ASP A 23 5.01 -1.71 4.85
CA ASP A 23 5.86 -2.17 5.96
C ASP A 23 5.74 -1.23 7.19
N PRO A 24 6.16 -1.68 8.37
CA PRO A 24 5.98 -0.90 9.61
C PRO A 24 6.74 0.42 9.62
N GLU A 25 7.88 0.52 8.95
CA GLU A 25 8.66 1.76 8.88
C GLU A 25 7.89 2.79 8.06
N THR A 26 7.41 2.39 6.88
CA THR A 26 6.57 3.24 6.03
C THR A 26 5.29 3.70 6.75
N MET A 27 4.62 2.77 7.46
CA MET A 27 3.44 3.11 8.24
C MET A 27 3.77 4.11 9.36
N ASN A 28 4.89 3.92 10.07
CA ASN A 28 5.29 4.82 11.16
C ASN A 28 5.65 6.22 10.65
N GLN A 29 6.39 6.32 9.53
CA GLN A 29 6.73 7.60 8.88
C GLN A 29 5.47 8.40 8.52
N MET A 30 4.46 7.71 7.98
CA MET A 30 3.18 8.30 7.57
C MET A 30 2.14 8.37 8.69
N ARG A 31 2.48 7.88 9.91
CA ARG A 31 1.58 7.77 11.08
C ARG A 31 0.28 7.01 10.77
N LEU A 32 0.39 5.93 10.01
CA LEU A 32 -0.72 5.08 9.58
C LEU A 32 -0.89 3.86 10.49
N SER A 33 -2.14 3.45 10.66
CA SER A 33 -2.54 2.22 11.31
C SER A 33 -3.25 1.28 10.33
N PRO A 34 -3.22 -0.05 10.57
CA PRO A 34 -4.02 -0.98 9.77
C PRO A 34 -5.51 -0.60 9.84
N GLY A 35 -6.17 -0.49 8.70
CA GLY A 35 -7.57 -0.07 8.60
C GLY A 35 -7.76 1.38 8.12
N ASP A 36 -6.75 2.23 8.22
CA ASP A 36 -6.79 3.59 7.68
C ASP A 36 -6.96 3.58 6.16
N ILE A 37 -7.59 4.61 5.62
CA ILE A 37 -7.73 4.80 4.17
C ILE A 37 -6.69 5.82 3.72
N ILE A 38 -5.90 5.46 2.72
CA ILE A 38 -4.92 6.36 2.11
C ILE A 38 -5.34 6.70 0.68
N ARG A 39 -5.02 7.94 0.27
CA ARG A 39 -5.03 8.35 -1.14
C ARG A 39 -3.71 7.97 -1.76
N ILE A 40 -3.77 7.37 -2.94
CA ILE A 40 -2.61 7.02 -3.75
C ILE A 40 -2.73 7.82 -5.04
N SER A 41 -1.72 8.62 -5.33
CA SER A 41 -1.64 9.40 -6.55
C SER A 41 -0.56 8.80 -7.45
N GLY A 42 -0.96 8.30 -8.61
CA GLY A 42 -0.08 7.74 -9.64
C GLY A 42 -0.48 8.27 -11.02
N ARG A 43 -0.75 7.36 -11.96
CA ARG A 43 -1.35 7.73 -13.25
C ARG A 43 -2.77 8.28 -13.08
N SER A 44 -3.51 7.67 -12.18
CA SER A 44 -4.86 8.04 -11.76
C SER A 44 -4.84 8.18 -10.24
N GLU A 45 -5.85 8.86 -9.70
CA GLU A 45 -6.03 8.98 -8.26
C GLU A 45 -6.94 7.87 -7.76
N THR A 46 -6.53 7.22 -6.68
CA THR A 46 -7.24 6.07 -6.12
C THR A 46 -7.13 6.07 -4.60
N VAL A 47 -7.90 5.20 -3.96
CA VAL A 47 -7.88 5.02 -2.50
C VAL A 47 -7.75 3.54 -2.15
N ALA A 48 -7.08 3.24 -1.05
CA ALA A 48 -6.92 1.89 -0.56
C ALA A 48 -6.88 1.85 0.97
N LYS A 49 -7.31 0.73 1.54
CA LYS A 49 -7.21 0.45 2.97
C LYS A 49 -5.82 -0.07 3.32
N VAL A 50 -5.21 0.48 4.35
CA VAL A 50 -3.87 0.10 4.82
C VAL A 50 -3.91 -1.24 5.53
N TRP A 51 -2.96 -2.11 5.16
CA TRP A 51 -2.68 -3.38 5.80
C TRP A 51 -1.18 -3.54 5.99
N ARG A 52 -0.78 -4.32 6.99
CA ARG A 52 0.65 -4.61 7.22
C ARG A 52 1.17 -5.57 6.16
N ALA A 53 2.33 -5.26 5.58
CA ALA A 53 3.05 -6.14 4.66
C ALA A 53 3.70 -7.32 5.39
N GLN A 54 3.95 -8.41 4.66
CA GLN A 54 4.71 -9.55 5.19
C GLN A 54 6.19 -9.17 5.41
N LEU A 55 6.85 -9.87 6.33
CA LEU A 55 8.24 -9.60 6.71
C LEU A 55 9.21 -9.58 5.51
N SER A 56 8.93 -10.43 4.50
CA SER A 56 9.68 -10.50 3.24
C SER A 56 9.71 -9.21 2.43
N ASP A 57 8.89 -8.23 2.79
CA ASP A 57 8.68 -6.99 2.03
C ASP A 57 9.02 -5.73 2.81
N TRP A 58 9.55 -5.89 4.01
CA TRP A 58 9.94 -4.76 4.86
C TRP A 58 11.19 -4.07 4.33
N ASN A 59 11.29 -2.76 4.59
CA ASN A 59 12.44 -1.91 4.22
C ASN A 59 12.78 -1.92 2.73
N GLN A 60 11.80 -2.20 1.86
CA GLN A 60 11.97 -2.21 0.40
C GLN A 60 11.37 -0.98 -0.28
N GLN A 61 10.87 -0.01 0.50
CA GLN A 61 10.24 1.23 0.02
C GLN A 61 9.18 0.95 -1.06
N LYS A 62 8.33 -0.04 -0.81
CA LYS A 62 7.33 -0.51 -1.77
C LYS A 62 5.95 -0.61 -1.14
N ILE A 63 4.95 -0.50 -2.00
CA ILE A 63 3.54 -0.69 -1.69
C ILE A 63 3.00 -1.82 -2.56
N ARG A 64 2.25 -2.76 -1.97
CA ARG A 64 1.48 -3.72 -2.76
C ARG A 64 0.03 -3.31 -2.87
N ILE A 65 -0.43 -3.19 -4.10
CA ILE A 65 -1.82 -2.90 -4.47
C ILE A 65 -2.22 -3.75 -5.66
N ASP A 66 -3.50 -4.10 -5.72
CA ASP A 66 -4.08 -4.92 -6.78
C ASP A 66 -4.26 -4.12 -8.08
N ASN A 67 -4.57 -4.81 -9.17
CA ASN A 67 -4.66 -4.17 -10.48
C ASN A 67 -5.87 -3.25 -10.64
N PHE A 68 -6.96 -3.47 -9.92
CA PHE A 68 -8.14 -2.59 -9.96
C PHE A 68 -7.84 -1.26 -9.26
N THR A 69 -7.10 -1.32 -8.15
CA THR A 69 -6.64 -0.10 -7.46
C THR A 69 -5.68 0.72 -8.33
N ARG A 70 -4.94 0.11 -9.27
CA ARG A 70 -3.96 0.80 -10.14
C ARG A 70 -4.55 1.51 -11.37
N MET A 71 -5.83 1.26 -11.71
CA MET A 71 -6.46 1.79 -12.92
C MET A 71 -6.65 3.31 -12.86
#